data_AF-A0ABD0N6S3-F1
#
_entry.id   AF-A0ABD0N6S3-F1
#
_cell.length_a   1.000
_cell.length_b   1.000
_cell.length_c   1.000
_cell.angle_alpha   90.00
_cell.angle_beta   90.00
_cell.angle_gamma   90.00
#
_symmetry.space_group_name_H-M   'P 1'
#
loop_
_entity.id
_entity.type
_entity.pdbx_description
1 polymer ?
#
loop_
_entity_poly.entity_id
_entity_poly.type
_entity_poly.pdbx_seq_one_letter_code
_entity_poly.pdbx_strand_id
1 'polypeptide(L)' 'TIGFKLPNHRAAKRLWKVCVEHHTFFRLVSPETPPKKFLTLGSKFRYSGRTQAQTRRASSQIVRPAPYFERSSSKRYT' A
#
# COMPACT_ATOMS: atom_id res chain seq x y z
N THR A 1 -4.92 11.75 22.04
CA THR A 1 -3.73 11.31 21.27
C THR A 1 -3.18 10.04 21.87
N ILE A 2 -2.92 9.01 21.06
CA ILE A 2 -2.34 7.74 21.52
C ILE A 2 -0.84 7.75 21.17
N GLY A 3 0.03 7.39 22.12
CA GLY A 3 1.48 7.34 21.94
C GLY A 3 2.01 5.90 21.94
N PHE A 4 3.01 5.62 21.10
CA PHE A 4 3.68 4.32 21.04
C PHE A 4 5.17 4.49 21.37
N LYS A 5 5.69 3.68 22.30
CA LYS A 5 7.12 3.60 22.58
C LYS A 5 7.71 2.45 21.75
N LEU A 6 8.70 2.76 20.92
CA LEU A 6 9.39 1.77 20.08
C LEU A 6 10.85 1.59 20.52
N PRO A 7 11.50 0.45 20.21
CA PRO A 7 12.87 0.16 20.67
C PRO A 7 13.94 1.13 20.17
N ASN A 8 13.72 1.79 19.02
CA ASN A 8 14.65 2.77 18.46
C ASN A 8 13.94 3.71 17.45
N HIS A 9 14.61 4.79 17.06
CA HIS A 9 14.05 5.78 16.12
C HIS A 9 13.79 5.20 14.71
N ARG A 10 14.55 4.18 14.28
CA ARG A 10 14.36 3.53 12.97
C ARG A 10 13.02 2.78 12.94
N ALA A 11 12.66 2.11 14.04
CA ALA A 11 11.38 1.44 14.20
C ALA A 11 10.22 2.44 14.14
N ALA A 12 10.33 3.58 14.84
CA ALA A 12 9.32 4.64 14.77
C ALA A 12 9.15 5.20 13.34
N LYS A 13 10.28 5.45 12.66
CA LYS A 13 10.29 5.88 11.26
C LYS A 13 9.65 4.86 10.32
N ARG A 14 9.88 3.56 10.55
CA ARG A 14 9.25 2.47 9.81
C ARG A 14 7.75 2.38 10.07
N LEU A 15 7.31 2.49 11.33
CA LEU A 15 5.89 2.49 11.69
C LEU A 15 5.16 3.60 10.91
N TRP A 16 5.70 4.82 10.97
CA TRP A 16 5.14 5.95 10.23
C TRP A 16 5.06 5.68 8.72
N LYS A 17 6.14 5.18 8.10
CA LYS A 17 6.16 4.79 6.68
C LYS A 17 5.04 3.81 6.34
N VAL A 18 4.93 2.73 7.12
CA VAL A 18 3.93 1.67 6.89
C VAL A 18 2.51 2.22 7.06
N CYS A 19 2.26 3.07 8.06
CA CYS A 19 0.95 3.70 8.24
C CYS A 19 0.54 4.54 7.01
N VAL A 20 1.47 5.34 6.47
CA VAL A 20 1.22 6.15 5.26
C VAL A 20 0.98 5.27 4.03
N GLU A 21 1.79 4.23 3.83
CA GLU A 21 1.66 3.29 2.71
C GLU A 21 0.33 2.51 2.77
N HIS A 22 0.00 1.97 3.94
CA HIS A 22 -1.22 1.21 4.16
C HIS A 22 -2.46 2.09 3.95
N HIS A 23 -2.48 3.28 4.54
CA HIS A 23 -3.57 4.24 4.34
C HIS A 23 -3.75 4.55 2.85
N THR A 24 -2.66 4.89 2.15
CA THR A 24 -2.73 5.24 0.73
C THR A 24 -3.18 4.06 -0.13
N PHE A 25 -2.65 2.86 0.09
CA PHE A 25 -2.96 1.69 -0.73
C PHE A 25 -4.41 1.21 -0.57
N PHE A 26 -4.91 1.12 0.66
CA PHE A 26 -6.23 0.53 0.96
C PHE A 26 -7.37 1.55 0.99
N ARG A 27 -7.10 2.81 1.40
CA ARG A 27 -8.14 3.82 1.56
C ARG A 27 -8.27 4.77 0.38
N LEU A 28 -7.17 5.12 -0.29
CA LEU A 28 -7.19 6.13 -1.35
C LEU A 28 -7.45 5.54 -2.75
N VAL A 29 -8.20 6.29 -3.55
CA VAL A 29 -8.54 5.95 -4.95
C VAL A 29 -7.33 6.12 -5.87
N SER A 30 -6.43 7.04 -5.54
CA SER A 30 -5.17 7.31 -6.22
C SER A 30 -4.15 7.89 -5.22
N PRO A 31 -2.84 7.68 -5.43
CA PRO A 31 -1.83 8.33 -4.61
C PRO A 31 -1.83 9.86 -4.84
N GLU A 32 -1.40 10.60 -3.83
CA GLU A 32 -1.16 12.05 -3.95
C GLU A 32 -0.01 12.32 -4.93
N THR A 33 -0.15 13.33 -5.78
CA THR A 33 0.89 13.70 -6.74
C THR A 33 2.11 14.27 -6.02
N PRO A 34 3.33 13.80 -6.33
CA PRO A 34 4.52 14.34 -5.69
C PRO A 34 4.67 15.83 -6.05
N PRO A 35 4.90 16.71 -5.06
CA PRO A 35 5.06 18.14 -5.34
C PRO A 35 6.35 18.36 -6.15
N LYS A 36 6.27 19.21 -7.18
CA LYS A 36 7.38 19.59 -8.07
C LYS A 36 8.41 20.52 -7.40
N LYS A 37 8.76 20.25 -6.13
CA LYS A 37 9.78 21.03 -5.40
C LYS A 37 11.14 20.39 -5.59
N PHE A 38 12.06 21.10 -6.22
CA PHE A 38 13.46 20.73 -6.27
C PHE A 38 14.09 20.94 -4.88
N LEU A 39 14.88 19.96 -4.42
CA LEU A 39 15.70 20.00 -3.20
C LEU A 39 14.96 20.09 -1.84
N THR A 40 14.15 19.08 -1.50
CA THR A 40 13.60 19.02 -0.13
C THR A 40 14.45 18.12 0.75
N LEU A 41 15.11 18.72 1.76
CA LEU A 41 15.84 17.97 2.78
C LEU A 41 14.84 17.23 3.69
N GLY A 42 15.03 15.91 3.82
CA GLY A 42 14.20 15.07 4.69
C GLY A 42 13.51 13.91 3.95
N SER A 43 13.27 12.83 4.69
CA SER A 43 12.55 11.66 4.17
C SER A 43 11.05 11.96 4.10
N LYS A 44 10.51 12.10 2.89
CA LYS A 44 9.06 12.19 2.67
C LYS A 44 8.52 10.83 2.31
N PHE A 45 7.82 10.19 3.24
CA PHE A 45 7.16 8.91 2.96
C PHE A 45 5.94 9.16 2.07
N ARG A 46 5.98 8.59 0.88
CA ARG A 46 4.87 8.59 -0.07
C ARG A 46 4.75 7.21 -0.69
N TYR A 47 3.53 6.83 -0.98
CA TYR A 47 3.25 5.63 -1.76
C TYR A 47 3.49 5.91 -3.25
N SER A 48 4.29 5.08 -3.92
CA SER A 48 4.68 5.27 -5.32
C SER A 48 4.15 4.20 -6.29
N GLY A 49 3.09 3.48 -5.90
CA GLY A 49 2.51 2.37 -6.66
C GLY A 49 1.06 2.59 -7.10
N ARG A 50 0.41 1.52 -7.59
CA ARG A 50 -1.03 1.49 -7.85
C ARG A 50 -1.78 1.13 -6.57
N THR A 51 -2.75 1.96 -6.17
CA THR A 51 -3.61 1.61 -5.02
C THR A 51 -4.46 0.37 -5.31
N GLN A 52 -5.03 -0.25 -4.27
CA GLN A 52 -5.94 -1.37 -4.45
C GLN A 52 -7.10 -1.02 -5.40
N ALA A 53 -7.62 0.22 -5.31
CA ALA A 53 -8.70 0.68 -6.16
C ALA A 53 -8.28 0.78 -7.64
N GLN A 54 -7.05 1.23 -7.93
CA GLN A 54 -6.51 1.27 -9.29
C GLN A 54 -6.29 -0.14 -9.83
N THR A 55 -5.74 -1.04 -9.02
CA THR A 55 -5.54 -2.45 -9.38
C THR A 55 -6.87 -3.13 -9.68
N ARG A 56 -7.89 -2.96 -8.83
CA ARG A 56 -9.22 -3.54 -9.04
C ARG A 56 -9.87 -3.03 -10.33
N ARG A 57 -9.77 -1.74 -10.64
CA ARG A 57 -10.26 -1.14 -11.90
C ARG A 57 -9.55 -1.70 -13.12
N ALA A 58 -8.21 -1.79 -13.07
CA ALA A 58 -7.44 -2.40 -14.14
C ALA A 58 -7.83 -3.87 -14.35
N SER A 59 -8.05 -4.63 -13.27
CA SER A 59 -8.50 -6.01 -13.34
C SER A 59 -9.90 -6.16 -13.94
N SER A 60 -10.85 -5.25 -13.65
CA SER A 60 -12.20 -5.32 -14.24
C SER A 60 -12.25 -4.99 -15.73
N GLN A 61 -11.20 -4.34 -16.27
CA GLN A 61 -11.10 -4.01 -17.69
C GLN A 61 -10.44 -5.13 -18.52
N ILE A 62 -10.06 -6.24 -17.89
CA ILE A 62 -9.45 -7.38 -18.57
C ILE A 62 -10.54 -8.15 -19.33
N VAL A 63 -10.46 -8.16 -20.67
CA VAL A 63 -11.45 -8.80 -21.56
C VAL A 63 -11.15 -10.28 -21.84
N ARG A 64 -9.97 -10.79 -21.44
CA ARG A 64 -9.62 -12.20 -21.67
C ARG A 64 -10.39 -13.14 -20.73
N PRO A 65 -10.74 -14.37 -21.16
CA PRO A 65 -11.30 -15.37 -20.28
C PRO A 65 -10.34 -15.67 -19.11
N ALA A 66 -10.92 -16.02 -17.96
CA ALA A 66 -10.14 -16.46 -16.81
C ALA A 66 -9.34 -17.72 -17.21
N PRO A 67 -8.07 -17.82 -16.82
CA PRO A 67 -7.31 -19.04 -17.07
C PRO A 67 -7.96 -20.20 -16.33
N TYR A 68 -7.86 -21.41 -16.87
CA TYR A 68 -8.23 -22.61 -16.12
C TYR A 68 -7.19 -22.85 -15.03
N PHE A 69 -7.64 -23.01 -13.79
CA PHE A 69 -6.79 -23.43 -12.68
C PHE A 69 -7.62 -24.23 -11.69
N GLU A 70 -7.09 -25.36 -11.26
CA GLU A 70 -7.67 -26.12 -10.16
C GLU A 70 -7.34 -25.43 -8.84
N ARG A 71 -8.37 -24.98 -8.13
CA ARG A 71 -8.24 -24.42 -6.79
C ARG A 71 -8.16 -25.59 -5.81
N SER A 72 -7.02 -25.79 -5.17
CA SER A 72 -6.97 -26.63 -3.98
C SER A 72 -7.59 -25.88 -2.80
N SER A 73 -8.50 -26.53 -2.07
CA SER A 73 -8.99 -26.00 -0.80
C SER A 73 -7.81 -25.91 0.17
N SER A 74 -7.58 -24.75 0.77
CA SER A 74 -6.64 -24.64 1.89
C SER A 74 -7.16 -25.53 3.02
N LYS A 75 -6.35 -26.52 3.43
CA LYS A 75 -6.63 -27.28 4.65
C LYS A 75 -6.55 -26.30 5.81
N ARG A 76 -7.69 -25.96 6.42
CA ARG A 76 -7.70 -25.39 7.77
C ARG A 76 -7.54 -26.57 8.72
N TYR A 77 -6.40 -26.64 9.40
CA TYR A 77 -6.28 -27.46 10.59
C TYR A 77 -7.16 -26.78 11.66
N THR A 78 -8.32 -27.37 11.95
CA THR A 78 -9.08 -27.07 13.17
C THR A 78 -8.46 -27.81 14.34
#